data_AF-I2CQS8-F1
#
_entry.id   AF-I2CQS8-F1
#
_cell.length_a   1.000
_cell.length_b   1.000
_cell.length_c   1.000
_cell.angle_alpha   90.00
_cell.angle_beta   90.00
_cell.angle_gamma   90.00
#
_symmetry.space_group_name_H-M   'P 1'
#
loop_
_entity.id
_entity.type
_entity.pdbx_description
1 polymer ?
#
loop_
_entity_poly.entity_id
_entity_poly.type
_entity_poly.pdbx_seq_one_letter_code
_entity_poly.pdbx_strand_id
1 'polypeptide(L)'
;MADLKNMAAASDVLTCTSKHEEGGAPAAPAAAITITTMPMAAEGPLPMEGTKRSKKGMEPAFLTQLRTSAVDDYRRNYRRFRSGKAHGAQGEGPNADADAEAAEKEEEEQEEMDADTSVYEAENTVVYQRVADFRRRYRSYRIGAAKGIRSDASHKITLEEARVLPVAQLSAFLSTQVAPSLGLRRVVSSINFAHRSTFHLHFGAGRLGLGLVVPAIVKSRVPFAIVNHSSKAWEPITFSPSRDPHVTLTVNKEVVCKDLLVVRDLSELPPSDVGTQGNLFVPTDDPLLLHLLVTTATSFSIALGPSMMKVVYPLLSKLPIIPQGEFRPCLFAAENDHKTVRALAKALEGRVDVREVMVDRICVSREITVDAIDVQAEPYEGEMVILKPPKHLVKGPPSPSSSTSPFSPSSSETTLPFSGNHVRLPSMGAEASMWTRRKFLMVNGTHTTLAFLTLCLRQPRQRPDEHETVPQDHELISWDKEKYGDKIYHDIWCWAVARLFALIWEHELDLMKHAFGVVTDGELIDALLESTVQTLQRFSSIKDTSKRVLSGGVATRWKGRLNDVREFLADFKKPPTPILALLLRKAKLTLPEIKAAVKELCEESYRFTGLGTVTPQKRGKVVCT
;
A
#
# COMPACT_ATOMS: atom_id res chain seq x y z
N MET A 1 37.18 22.11 46.37
CA MET A 1 37.14 22.95 47.57
C MET A 1 36.64 24.33 47.17
N ALA A 2 35.57 24.78 47.83
CA ALA A 2 34.95 26.13 47.82
C ALA A 2 34.36 26.62 46.47
N ASP A 3 33.16 27.21 46.37
CA ASP A 3 32.04 27.33 47.31
C ASP A 3 30.79 27.75 46.51
N LEU A 4 29.62 27.32 47.00
CA LEU A 4 28.28 27.75 46.58
C LEU A 4 27.83 28.91 47.49
N LYS A 5 27.31 30.03 46.94
CA LYS A 5 26.09 30.77 47.42
C LYS A 5 25.97 32.22 46.90
N ASN A 6 24.69 32.66 46.87
CA ASN A 6 24.09 33.99 46.60
C ASN A 6 23.67 34.20 45.13
N MET A 7 22.45 33.88 44.69
CA MET A 7 21.09 34.41 44.97
C MET A 7 20.84 35.91 44.65
N ALA A 8 20.11 36.11 43.54
CA ALA A 8 18.85 36.83 43.36
C ALA A 8 18.73 38.38 43.53
N ALA A 9 18.16 39.00 42.47
CA ALA A 9 17.32 40.21 42.33
C ALA A 9 17.82 41.04 41.11
N ALA A 10 17.02 41.54 40.17
CA ALA A 10 15.67 42.08 40.27
C ALA A 10 14.88 41.94 38.95
N SER A 11 13.57 41.97 39.12
CA SER A 11 12.49 42.04 38.13
C SER A 11 12.05 43.51 37.97
N ASP A 12 11.61 43.90 36.76
CA ASP A 12 10.66 44.99 36.46
C ASP A 12 10.15 44.71 35.03
N VAL A 13 8.89 44.29 34.77
CA VAL A 13 7.58 44.96 34.88
C VAL A 13 7.49 46.25 34.04
N LEU A 14 6.79 46.14 32.91
CA LEU A 14 6.03 47.26 32.32
C LEU A 14 4.84 46.70 31.53
N THR A 15 3.71 46.64 32.22
CA THR A 15 2.36 46.63 31.66
C THR A 15 1.95 48.05 31.30
N CYS A 16 1.29 48.27 30.16
CA CYS A 16 0.30 49.34 30.03
C CYS A 16 -0.82 48.95 29.07
N THR A 17 -2.04 49.27 29.51
CA THR A 17 -3.35 48.82 29.07
C THR A 17 -4.04 49.80 28.11
N SER A 18 -4.77 49.22 27.15
CA SER A 18 -6.06 49.62 26.55
C SER A 18 -6.43 51.10 26.31
N LYS A 19 -6.91 51.38 25.09
CA LYS A 19 -8.15 52.15 24.89
C LYS A 19 -8.98 51.56 23.73
N HIS A 20 -10.24 51.30 24.06
CA HIS A 20 -11.38 51.09 23.15
C HIS A 20 -11.76 52.40 22.46
N GLU A 21 -12.19 52.32 21.20
CA GLU A 21 -13.28 53.16 20.69
C GLU A 21 -14.01 52.45 19.54
N GLU A 22 -15.33 52.55 19.57
CA GLU A 22 -16.32 51.92 18.69
C GLU A 22 -16.46 52.66 17.35
N GLY A 23 -16.87 51.95 16.30
CA GLY A 23 -17.26 52.55 15.03
C GLY A 23 -17.63 51.52 13.97
N GLY A 24 -18.92 51.45 13.61
CA GLY A 24 -19.54 50.32 12.92
C GLY A 24 -19.65 50.38 11.38
N ALA A 25 -20.10 49.23 10.86
CA ALA A 25 -20.76 48.95 9.57
C ALA A 25 -19.94 49.11 8.26
N PRO A 26 -20.28 48.44 7.13
CA PRO A 26 -21.51 47.68 6.84
C PRO A 26 -21.32 46.27 6.22
N ALA A 27 -22.42 45.53 6.21
CA ALA A 27 -22.63 44.28 5.50
C ALA A 27 -23.03 44.49 4.03
N ALA A 28 -22.56 43.61 3.13
CA ALA A 28 -23.23 43.12 1.89
C ALA A 28 -22.20 42.39 0.99
N PRO A 29 -22.61 41.56 0.01
CA PRO A 29 -23.80 40.71 -0.07
C PRO A 29 -23.46 39.25 -0.48
N ALA A 30 -24.41 38.35 -0.22
CA ALA A 30 -24.46 37.02 -0.81
C ALA A 30 -24.77 37.13 -2.32
N ALA A 31 -23.86 36.66 -3.17
CA ALA A 31 -24.11 36.50 -4.61
C ALA A 31 -24.52 35.04 -4.88
N ALA A 32 -25.82 34.84 -5.10
CA ALA A 32 -26.37 33.64 -5.69
C ALA A 32 -25.86 33.51 -7.14
N ILE A 33 -25.23 32.38 -7.46
CA ILE A 33 -24.94 32.00 -8.85
C ILE A 33 -25.96 30.94 -9.25
N THR A 34 -26.97 31.41 -9.95
CA THR A 34 -27.96 30.68 -10.73
C THR A 34 -27.24 29.89 -11.83
N ILE A 35 -27.33 28.56 -11.80
CA ILE A 35 -26.98 27.73 -12.97
C ILE A 35 -28.26 27.51 -13.77
N THR A 36 -28.31 28.19 -14.91
CA THR A 36 -29.32 28.09 -15.95
C THR A 36 -29.33 26.67 -16.52
N THR A 37 -30.44 25.96 -16.32
CA THR A 37 -30.77 24.72 -17.02
C THR A 37 -31.22 25.04 -18.45
N MET A 38 -30.51 24.51 -19.45
CA MET A 38 -31.04 24.43 -20.82
C MET A 38 -31.74 23.07 -21.04
N PRO A 39 -32.90 23.06 -21.71
CA PRO A 39 -33.70 21.86 -21.91
C PRO A 39 -33.16 21.06 -23.11
N MET A 40 -32.78 19.80 -22.88
CA MET A 40 -32.60 18.84 -23.97
C MET A 40 -33.91 18.10 -24.19
N ALA A 41 -34.40 18.23 -25.41
CA ALA A 41 -35.64 17.70 -25.92
C ALA A 41 -35.76 16.18 -25.75
N ALA A 42 -36.98 15.75 -25.46
CA ALA A 42 -37.40 14.36 -25.49
C ALA A 42 -37.45 13.85 -26.93
N GLU A 43 -36.60 12.89 -27.27
CA GLU A 43 -36.83 11.98 -28.38
C GLU A 43 -37.42 10.68 -27.82
N GLY A 44 -38.66 10.41 -28.23
CA GLY A 44 -39.36 9.15 -27.94
C GLY A 44 -38.77 7.98 -28.74
N PRO A 45 -39.14 6.74 -28.38
CA PRO A 45 -38.52 5.53 -28.90
C PRO A 45 -39.09 5.18 -30.28
N LEU A 46 -38.21 4.88 -31.24
CA LEU A 46 -38.57 4.22 -32.50
C LEU A 46 -37.98 2.80 -32.56
N PRO A 47 -38.64 1.89 -33.30
CA PRO A 47 -38.74 0.48 -32.96
C PRO A 47 -37.57 -0.36 -33.50
N MET A 48 -37.25 -1.41 -32.75
CA MET A 48 -36.33 -2.48 -33.16
C MET A 48 -36.95 -3.31 -34.29
N GLU A 49 -36.47 -3.12 -35.52
CA GLU A 49 -36.62 -4.11 -36.59
C GLU A 49 -35.66 -5.28 -36.37
N GLY A 50 -36.25 -6.46 -36.21
CA GLY A 50 -35.55 -7.71 -35.97
C GLY A 50 -34.80 -8.22 -37.19
N THR A 51 -33.49 -8.41 -37.04
CA THR A 51 -32.73 -9.36 -37.85
C THR A 51 -32.62 -10.68 -37.11
N LYS A 52 -33.43 -11.65 -37.54
CA LYS A 52 -33.30 -13.07 -37.19
C LYS A 52 -31.93 -13.57 -37.66
N ARG A 53 -30.97 -13.69 -36.75
CA ARG A 53 -29.83 -14.61 -36.90
C ARG A 53 -30.02 -15.79 -35.95
N SER A 54 -30.32 -16.93 -36.57
CA SER A 54 -30.22 -18.28 -36.02
C SER A 54 -28.97 -18.43 -35.14
N LYS A 55 -29.17 -18.53 -33.83
CA LYS A 55 -28.18 -19.13 -32.91
C LYS A 55 -28.65 -20.55 -32.60
N LYS A 56 -28.28 -21.51 -33.44
CA LYS A 56 -27.95 -22.86 -32.93
C LYS A 56 -26.59 -22.74 -32.24
N GLY A 57 -26.62 -22.18 -31.03
CA GLY A 57 -25.49 -22.24 -30.11
C GLY A 57 -25.56 -23.58 -29.40
N MET A 58 -24.60 -24.44 -29.68
CA MET A 58 -24.31 -25.65 -28.91
C MET A 58 -24.06 -25.20 -27.46
N GLU A 59 -24.98 -25.49 -26.54
CA GLU A 59 -24.75 -25.27 -25.10
C GLU A 59 -23.56 -26.14 -24.68
N PRO A 60 -22.56 -25.59 -23.96
CA PRO A 60 -21.49 -26.41 -23.40
C PRO A 60 -22.08 -27.45 -22.44
N ALA A 61 -21.69 -28.72 -22.59
CA ALA A 61 -22.17 -29.86 -21.79
C ALA A 61 -22.12 -29.63 -20.26
N PHE A 62 -21.22 -28.74 -19.81
CA PHE A 62 -21.09 -28.26 -18.43
C PHE A 62 -22.34 -27.53 -17.88
N LEU A 63 -23.10 -26.80 -18.71
CA LEU A 63 -24.29 -26.07 -18.25
C LEU A 63 -25.49 -26.99 -17.99
N THR A 64 -25.56 -28.13 -18.68
CA THR A 64 -26.54 -29.19 -18.43
C THR A 64 -26.30 -29.89 -17.08
N GLN A 65 -25.04 -30.00 -16.64
CA GLN A 65 -24.67 -30.58 -15.34
C GLN A 65 -24.97 -29.68 -14.13
N LEU A 66 -25.33 -28.41 -14.37
CA LEU A 66 -25.71 -27.43 -13.33
C LEU A 66 -27.23 -27.24 -13.19
N ARG A 67 -28.04 -28.04 -13.89
CA ARG A 67 -29.50 -28.05 -13.73
C ARG A 67 -29.90 -29.09 -12.69
N THR A 68 -29.69 -28.76 -11.42
CA THR A 68 -30.32 -29.48 -10.30
C THR A 68 -31.53 -28.67 -9.81
N SER A 69 -32.54 -29.35 -9.25
CA SER A 69 -33.73 -28.71 -8.68
C SER A 69 -33.35 -27.59 -7.70
N ALA A 70 -32.35 -27.84 -6.85
CA ALA A 70 -31.82 -26.88 -5.89
C ALA A 70 -31.24 -25.60 -6.53
N VAL A 71 -30.55 -25.72 -7.67
CA VAL A 71 -29.97 -24.55 -8.38
C VAL A 71 -31.07 -23.73 -9.07
N ASP A 72 -32.09 -24.39 -9.61
CA ASP A 72 -33.22 -23.71 -10.23
C ASP A 72 -34.15 -23.06 -9.19
N ASP A 73 -34.28 -23.65 -8.00
CA ASP A 73 -34.98 -23.06 -6.86
C ASP A 73 -34.25 -21.84 -6.29
N TYR A 74 -32.93 -21.93 -6.15
CA TYR A 74 -32.10 -20.79 -5.78
C TYR A 74 -32.27 -19.64 -6.79
N ARG A 75 -32.25 -19.93 -8.10
CA ARG A 75 -32.42 -18.91 -9.15
C ARG A 75 -33.84 -18.33 -9.16
N ARG A 76 -34.87 -19.13 -8.91
CA ARG A 76 -36.26 -18.66 -8.76
C ARG A 76 -36.42 -17.75 -7.55
N ASN A 77 -35.88 -18.14 -6.40
CA ASN A 77 -35.94 -17.35 -5.16
C ASN A 77 -35.15 -16.05 -5.28
N TYR A 78 -33.99 -16.07 -5.92
CA TYR A 78 -33.20 -14.87 -6.18
C TYR A 78 -33.90 -13.89 -7.14
N ARG A 79 -34.61 -14.38 -8.16
CA ARG A 79 -35.46 -13.55 -9.05
C ARG A 79 -36.68 -12.97 -8.33
N ARG A 80 -37.31 -13.74 -7.43
CA ARG A 80 -38.42 -13.26 -6.59
C ARG A 80 -37.98 -12.16 -5.62
N PHE A 81 -36.79 -12.31 -5.03
CA PHE A 81 -36.17 -11.26 -4.20
C PHE A 81 -35.89 -9.98 -4.99
N ARG A 82 -35.29 -10.08 -6.19
CA ARG A 82 -34.98 -8.91 -7.03
C ARG A 82 -36.18 -8.25 -7.71
N SER A 83 -37.30 -8.97 -7.86
CA SER A 83 -38.56 -8.39 -8.35
C SER A 83 -39.39 -7.73 -7.26
N GLY A 84 -38.86 -7.60 -6.04
CA GLY A 84 -39.52 -6.89 -4.93
C GLY A 84 -40.73 -7.62 -4.35
N LYS A 85 -40.94 -8.91 -4.68
CA LYS A 85 -42.09 -9.71 -4.25
C LYS A 85 -41.87 -10.48 -2.94
N ALA A 86 -40.79 -10.21 -2.22
CA ALA A 86 -40.56 -10.76 -0.88
C ALA A 86 -40.79 -9.66 0.16
N HIS A 87 -41.91 -9.72 0.88
CA HIS A 87 -42.18 -8.85 2.02
C HIS A 87 -41.55 -9.44 3.29
N GLY A 88 -40.67 -8.67 3.93
CA GLY A 88 -40.21 -8.94 5.28
C GLY A 88 -41.24 -8.44 6.30
N ALA A 89 -41.61 -9.33 7.21
CA ALA A 89 -42.26 -9.16 8.52
C ALA A 89 -43.37 -8.10 8.67
N GLN A 90 -44.62 -8.54 8.83
CA GLN A 90 -45.65 -7.87 9.64
C GLN A 90 -46.82 -8.83 9.97
N GLY A 91 -47.26 -8.81 11.25
CA GLY A 91 -48.65 -9.05 11.68
C GLY A 91 -49.21 -10.49 11.69
N GLU A 92 -49.70 -10.89 12.87
CA GLU A 92 -50.71 -11.92 13.26
C GLU A 92 -51.37 -12.81 12.18
N GLY A 93 -51.55 -14.12 12.50
CA GLY A 93 -51.86 -15.24 11.57
C GLY A 93 -53.29 -15.29 10.98
N PRO A 94 -53.89 -16.47 10.64
CA PRO A 94 -53.37 -17.84 10.55
C PRO A 94 -53.57 -18.48 9.14
N ASN A 95 -52.81 -19.54 8.83
CA ASN A 95 -53.35 -20.80 8.31
C ASN A 95 -52.21 -21.80 8.15
N ALA A 96 -52.31 -22.86 8.95
CA ALA A 96 -51.65 -24.12 8.74
C ALA A 96 -52.19 -24.80 7.47
N ASP A 97 -51.50 -25.87 7.06
CA ASP A 97 -51.90 -26.86 6.04
C ASP A 97 -51.31 -26.62 4.64
N ALA A 98 -50.00 -26.89 4.52
CA ALA A 98 -49.37 -27.27 3.24
C ALA A 98 -48.06 -28.07 3.39
N ASP A 99 -47.45 -28.15 4.58
CA ASP A 99 -46.07 -28.67 4.73
C ASP A 99 -45.97 -30.13 5.26
N ALA A 100 -47.05 -30.92 5.21
CA ALA A 100 -47.02 -32.31 5.69
C ALA A 100 -46.62 -33.35 4.63
N GLU A 101 -46.74 -33.07 3.32
CA GLU A 101 -46.47 -34.05 2.25
C GLU A 101 -45.04 -34.00 1.68
N ALA A 102 -44.21 -33.04 2.09
CA ALA A 102 -42.84 -32.92 1.59
C ALA A 102 -41.80 -33.67 2.43
N ALA A 103 -42.14 -34.10 3.65
CA ALA A 103 -41.20 -34.72 4.58
C ALA A 103 -41.02 -36.23 4.37
N GLU A 104 -42.02 -36.93 3.83
CA GLU A 104 -41.96 -38.40 3.68
C GLU A 104 -41.23 -38.87 2.41
N LYS A 105 -40.88 -37.97 1.48
CA LYS A 105 -40.15 -38.33 0.24
C LYS A 105 -38.63 -38.15 0.29
N GLU A 106 -38.09 -37.51 1.32
CA GLU A 106 -36.63 -37.34 1.47
C GLU A 106 -35.97 -38.46 2.28
N GLU A 107 -36.73 -39.31 3.00
CA GLU A 107 -36.15 -40.41 3.80
C GLU A 107 -35.79 -41.66 2.97
N GLU A 108 -36.42 -41.93 1.82
CA GLU A 108 -36.13 -43.12 0.99
C GLU A 108 -34.92 -42.96 0.04
N GLU A 109 -34.52 -41.73 -0.34
CA GLU A 109 -33.36 -41.52 -1.24
C GLU A 109 -32.00 -41.45 -0.52
N GLN A 110 -31.99 -41.56 0.82
CA GLN A 110 -30.78 -41.36 1.61
C GLN A 110 -30.12 -42.67 2.12
N GLU A 111 -30.79 -43.82 1.98
CA GLU A 111 -30.25 -45.13 2.41
C GLU A 111 -29.46 -45.90 1.32
N GLU A 112 -29.50 -45.49 0.05
CA GLU A 112 -28.88 -46.26 -1.05
C GLU A 112 -27.47 -45.78 -1.46
N MET A 113 -26.82 -44.90 -0.67
CA MET A 113 -25.51 -44.33 -1.03
C MET A 113 -24.44 -44.47 0.06
N ASP A 114 -24.64 -45.37 1.03
CA ASP A 114 -23.70 -45.66 2.14
C ASP A 114 -23.03 -47.04 1.98
N ALA A 115 -22.28 -47.24 0.90
CA ALA A 115 -21.45 -48.44 0.74
C ALA A 115 -20.19 -48.23 -0.11
N ASP A 116 -19.32 -47.29 0.28
CA ASP A 116 -17.86 -47.54 0.25
C ASP A 116 -17.14 -46.39 0.97
N THR A 117 -16.64 -46.62 2.18
CA THR A 117 -15.82 -45.62 2.86
C THR A 117 -14.73 -46.28 3.69
N SER A 118 -13.49 -46.03 3.28
CA SER A 118 -12.28 -46.53 3.93
C SER A 118 -12.08 -45.92 5.33
N VAL A 119 -11.36 -46.66 6.17
CA VAL A 119 -11.12 -46.47 7.62
C VAL A 119 -10.47 -45.12 8.02
N TYR A 120 -10.17 -44.21 7.07
CA TYR A 120 -9.62 -42.88 7.34
C TYR A 120 -10.65 -41.74 7.45
N GLU A 121 -11.95 -41.99 7.21
CA GLU A 121 -12.99 -40.93 7.24
C GLU A 121 -13.86 -40.89 8.50
N ALA A 122 -13.81 -41.92 9.36
CA ALA A 122 -14.71 -42.03 10.52
C ALA A 122 -14.57 -40.90 11.58
N GLU A 123 -13.38 -40.30 11.73
CA GLU A 123 -13.16 -39.21 12.69
C GLU A 123 -13.65 -37.84 12.19
N ASN A 124 -13.67 -37.61 10.86
CA ASN A 124 -14.18 -36.36 10.29
C ASN A 124 -15.71 -36.32 10.21
N THR A 125 -16.37 -37.48 10.05
CA THR A 125 -17.84 -37.56 9.95
C THR A 125 -18.54 -37.02 11.20
N VAL A 126 -17.97 -37.26 12.38
CA VAL A 126 -18.53 -36.79 13.67
C VAL A 126 -18.50 -35.27 13.78
N VAL A 127 -17.43 -34.61 13.31
CA VAL A 127 -17.31 -33.15 13.32
C VAL A 127 -18.29 -32.53 12.33
N TYR A 128 -18.40 -33.10 11.12
CA TYR A 128 -19.37 -32.64 10.12
C TYR A 128 -20.83 -32.84 10.56
N GLN A 129 -21.16 -33.96 11.20
CA GLN A 129 -22.49 -34.20 11.77
C GLN A 129 -22.82 -33.22 12.90
N ARG A 130 -21.88 -32.94 13.80
CA ARG A 130 -22.08 -31.93 14.87
C ARG A 130 -22.29 -30.52 14.32
N VAL A 131 -21.57 -30.14 13.27
CA VAL A 131 -21.75 -28.86 12.57
C VAL A 131 -23.09 -28.81 11.82
N ALA A 132 -23.52 -29.90 11.19
CA ALA A 132 -24.82 -30.00 10.54
C ALA A 132 -25.98 -29.89 11.54
N ASP A 133 -25.85 -30.50 12.71
CA ASP A 133 -26.82 -30.43 13.79
C ASP A 133 -26.90 -29.04 14.41
N PHE A 134 -25.76 -28.38 14.61
CA PHE A 134 -25.74 -26.98 15.01
C PHE A 134 -26.44 -26.08 13.98
N ARG A 135 -26.18 -26.29 12.67
CA ARG A 135 -26.85 -25.55 11.58
C ARG A 135 -28.35 -25.81 11.50
N ARG A 136 -28.81 -27.02 11.82
CA ARG A 136 -30.24 -27.34 11.95
C ARG A 136 -30.85 -26.59 13.14
N ARG A 137 -30.26 -26.70 14.33
CA ARG A 137 -30.76 -26.03 15.55
C ARG A 137 -30.79 -24.51 15.44
N TYR A 138 -29.77 -23.91 14.82
CA TYR A 138 -29.72 -22.46 14.60
C TYR A 138 -30.77 -21.99 13.58
N ARG A 139 -31.03 -22.77 12.52
CA ARG A 139 -32.14 -22.50 11.59
C ARG A 139 -33.48 -22.58 12.30
N SER A 140 -33.72 -23.63 13.10
CA SER A 140 -34.94 -23.80 13.92
C SER A 140 -35.16 -22.65 14.92
N TYR A 141 -34.09 -22.12 15.52
CA TYR A 141 -34.15 -20.92 16.36
C TYR A 141 -34.55 -19.66 15.58
N ARG A 142 -33.97 -19.46 14.38
CA ARG A 142 -34.20 -18.28 13.54
C ARG A 142 -35.57 -18.23 12.87
N ILE A 143 -36.23 -19.37 12.70
CA ILE A 143 -37.61 -19.49 12.18
C ILE A 143 -38.66 -19.52 13.31
N GLY A 144 -38.25 -19.33 14.58
CA GLY A 144 -39.17 -19.23 15.71
C GLY A 144 -39.79 -20.56 16.15
N ALA A 145 -39.32 -21.70 15.64
CA ALA A 145 -39.89 -23.02 15.93
C ALA A 145 -39.56 -23.55 17.34
N ALA A 146 -38.57 -22.96 18.03
CA ALA A 146 -38.21 -23.35 19.39
C ALA A 146 -38.62 -22.26 20.41
N LYS A 147 -39.87 -22.31 20.88
CA LYS A 147 -40.23 -21.64 22.13
C LYS A 147 -39.63 -22.44 23.28
N GLY A 148 -38.52 -21.95 23.82
CA GLY A 148 -37.99 -22.38 25.10
C GLY A 148 -36.97 -23.52 25.04
N ILE A 149 -35.72 -23.20 24.69
CA ILE A 149 -34.56 -23.87 25.30
C ILE A 149 -33.59 -22.77 25.76
N ARG A 150 -33.93 -22.12 26.88
CA ARG A 150 -32.92 -21.60 27.80
C ARG A 150 -32.36 -22.83 28.53
N SER A 151 -31.31 -23.48 28.02
CA SER A 151 -30.32 -24.21 28.87
C SER A 151 -29.25 -25.07 28.17
N ASP A 152 -29.28 -25.37 26.86
CA ASP A 152 -28.32 -26.35 26.29
C ASP A 152 -27.28 -25.79 25.29
N ALA A 153 -26.96 -24.49 25.39
CA ALA A 153 -25.83 -23.89 24.69
C ALA A 153 -24.48 -24.10 25.41
N SER A 154 -24.34 -25.18 26.18
CA SER A 154 -23.15 -25.56 26.94
C SER A 154 -22.33 -26.69 26.30
N HIS A 155 -22.54 -27.00 25.02
CA HIS A 155 -21.53 -27.73 24.28
C HIS A 155 -20.34 -26.80 24.04
N LYS A 156 -19.28 -27.00 24.82
CA LYS A 156 -17.97 -26.39 24.64
C LYS A 156 -17.46 -26.73 23.24
N ILE A 157 -17.64 -25.81 22.30
CA ILE A 157 -17.00 -25.87 20.98
C ILE A 157 -15.48 -25.84 21.20
N THR A 158 -14.76 -26.81 20.65
CA THR A 158 -13.30 -26.86 20.72
C THR A 158 -12.68 -25.80 19.80
N LEU A 159 -11.41 -25.45 20.03
CA LEU A 159 -10.72 -24.43 19.21
C LEU A 159 -10.65 -24.82 17.71
N GLU A 160 -10.58 -26.12 17.42
CA GLU A 160 -10.64 -26.66 16.05
C GLU A 160 -12.03 -26.51 15.42
N GLU A 161 -13.09 -26.73 16.18
CA GLU A 161 -14.47 -26.54 15.73
C GLU A 161 -14.81 -25.05 15.50
N ALA A 162 -14.13 -24.13 16.19
CA ALA A 162 -14.27 -22.70 15.96
C ALA A 162 -13.63 -22.24 14.63
N ARG A 163 -12.55 -22.89 14.16
CA ARG A 163 -11.83 -22.52 12.93
C ARG A 163 -12.66 -22.67 11.65
N VAL A 164 -13.71 -23.51 11.70
CA VAL A 164 -14.64 -23.74 10.57
C VAL A 164 -15.88 -22.83 10.59
N LEU A 165 -15.99 -21.93 11.56
CA LEU A 165 -17.08 -20.96 11.62
C LEU A 165 -16.92 -19.88 10.53
N PRO A 166 -18.01 -19.45 9.87
CA PRO A 166 -18.00 -18.26 9.03
C PRO A 166 -17.44 -17.06 9.80
N VAL A 167 -16.59 -16.25 9.15
CA VAL A 167 -15.77 -15.20 9.79
C VAL A 167 -16.57 -14.26 10.71
N ALA A 168 -17.82 -13.95 10.37
CA ALA A 168 -18.70 -13.12 11.21
C ALA A 168 -19.18 -13.85 12.49
N GLN A 169 -19.45 -15.15 12.40
CA GLN A 169 -19.85 -15.99 13.53
C GLN A 169 -18.65 -16.36 14.40
N LEU A 170 -17.47 -16.55 13.80
CA LEU A 170 -16.21 -16.68 14.52
C LEU A 170 -15.91 -15.43 15.34
N SER A 171 -16.06 -14.24 14.73
CA SER A 171 -15.91 -12.96 15.44
C SER A 171 -16.86 -12.87 16.65
N ALA A 172 -18.14 -13.20 16.48
CA ALA A 172 -19.10 -13.22 17.57
C ALA A 172 -18.76 -14.27 18.65
N PHE A 173 -18.31 -15.47 18.25
CA PHE A 173 -17.90 -16.56 19.14
C PHE A 173 -16.68 -16.18 19.98
N LEU A 174 -15.66 -15.56 19.38
CA LEU A 174 -14.49 -15.07 20.11
C LEU A 174 -14.86 -14.00 21.14
N SER A 175 -15.72 -13.06 20.76
CA SER A 175 -16.17 -11.98 21.64
C SER A 175 -17.02 -12.47 22.82
N THR A 176 -17.73 -13.60 22.67
CA THR A 176 -18.71 -14.09 23.66
C THR A 176 -18.22 -15.28 24.49
N GLN A 177 -17.45 -16.21 23.91
CA GLN A 177 -17.07 -17.49 24.54
C GLN A 177 -15.58 -17.62 24.85
N VAL A 178 -14.69 -17.08 24.00
CA VAL A 178 -13.22 -17.22 24.16
C VAL A 178 -12.62 -16.04 24.95
N ALA A 179 -13.16 -14.83 24.78
CA ALA A 179 -12.72 -13.66 25.55
C ALA A 179 -12.85 -13.84 27.09
N PRO A 180 -13.90 -14.49 27.64
CA PRO A 180 -13.98 -14.77 29.08
C PRO A 180 -13.00 -15.84 29.56
N SER A 181 -12.71 -16.88 28.78
CA SER A 181 -11.89 -18.03 29.21
C SER A 181 -10.37 -17.80 29.12
N LEU A 182 -9.91 -16.88 28.27
CA LEU A 182 -8.50 -16.50 28.12
C LEU A 182 -8.14 -15.20 28.87
N GLY A 183 -9.02 -14.67 29.72
CA GLY A 183 -8.82 -13.35 30.36
C GLY A 183 -8.87 -12.16 29.40
N LEU A 184 -9.13 -12.40 28.11
CA LEU A 184 -9.27 -11.42 27.03
C LEU A 184 -10.43 -10.44 27.24
N ARG A 185 -11.44 -10.74 28.05
CA ARG A 185 -12.45 -9.74 28.48
C ARG A 185 -11.78 -8.59 29.23
N ARG A 186 -10.75 -8.87 30.04
CA ARG A 186 -9.96 -7.85 30.72
C ARG A 186 -8.99 -7.11 29.80
N VAL A 187 -8.85 -7.52 28.54
CA VAL A 187 -8.06 -6.87 27.48
C VAL A 187 -8.95 -6.11 26.49
N VAL A 188 -10.16 -6.64 26.22
CA VAL A 188 -11.16 -6.07 25.30
C VAL A 188 -12.09 -5.07 25.99
N SER A 189 -12.44 -5.28 27.27
CA SER A 189 -13.24 -4.33 28.07
C SER A 189 -12.40 -3.26 28.77
N SER A 190 -11.07 -3.35 28.65
CA SER A 190 -10.11 -2.37 29.17
C SER A 190 -9.41 -1.60 28.05
N ILE A 191 -9.93 -1.67 26.80
CA ILE A 191 -9.43 -0.87 25.67
C ILE A 191 -9.75 0.59 25.94
N ASN A 192 -8.93 1.18 26.81
CA ASN A 192 -8.78 2.59 27.01
C ASN A 192 -7.66 2.97 26.04
N PHE A 193 -8.01 3.59 24.90
CA PHE A 193 -7.05 4.00 23.88
C PHE A 193 -5.93 4.92 24.42
N ALA A 194 -6.10 5.46 25.62
CA ALA A 194 -5.17 6.36 26.30
C ALA A 194 -3.89 5.70 26.86
N HIS A 195 -3.80 4.36 26.98
CA HIS A 195 -2.70 3.70 27.73
C HIS A 195 -2.07 2.48 27.04
N ARG A 196 -1.85 2.50 25.71
CA ARG A 196 -1.10 1.43 25.03
C ARG A 196 0.40 1.71 24.99
N SER A 197 1.23 0.70 25.27
CA SER A 197 2.61 0.69 24.76
C SER A 197 2.56 0.71 23.22
N THR A 198 3.51 1.40 22.58
CA THR A 198 3.54 1.52 21.13
C THR A 198 3.81 0.14 20.49
N PHE A 199 2.95 -0.29 19.56
CA PHE A 199 3.13 -1.55 18.82
C PHE A 199 2.84 -1.33 17.34
N HIS A 200 3.79 -1.72 16.49
CA HIS A 200 3.72 -1.51 15.04
C HIS A 200 3.51 -2.83 14.28
N LEU A 201 2.61 -2.83 13.30
CA LEU A 201 2.37 -3.99 12.45
C LEU A 201 2.76 -3.70 11.00
N HIS A 202 3.77 -4.41 10.50
CA HIS A 202 4.22 -4.30 9.12
C HIS A 202 3.65 -5.45 8.29
N PHE A 203 2.95 -5.15 7.19
CA PHE A 203 2.47 -6.15 6.24
C PHE A 203 3.36 -6.20 5.01
N GLY A 204 3.85 -7.40 4.71
CA GLY A 204 4.62 -7.68 3.50
C GLY A 204 6.10 -7.92 3.78
N ALA A 205 6.46 -9.18 4.03
CA ALA A 205 7.84 -9.59 4.24
C ALA A 205 8.63 -9.74 2.93
N GLY A 206 8.31 -8.95 1.89
CA GLY A 206 9.01 -8.97 0.61
C GLY A 206 10.39 -8.30 0.66
N ARG A 207 11.10 -8.30 -0.48
CA ARG A 207 12.45 -7.69 -0.61
C ARG A 207 12.51 -6.25 -0.11
N LEU A 208 11.56 -5.40 -0.52
CA LEU A 208 11.53 -3.99 -0.11
C LEU A 208 11.11 -3.81 1.35
N GLY A 209 10.11 -4.57 1.82
CA GLY A 209 9.66 -4.52 3.21
C GLY A 209 10.81 -4.86 4.17
N LEU A 210 11.49 -5.98 3.93
CA LEU A 210 12.60 -6.44 4.75
C LEU A 210 13.92 -5.68 4.51
N GLY A 211 14.14 -5.18 3.29
CA GLY A 211 15.37 -4.48 2.92
C GLY A 211 15.37 -2.98 3.19
N LEU A 212 14.22 -2.35 3.45
CA LEU A 212 14.13 -0.90 3.69
C LEU A 212 13.23 -0.56 4.89
N VAL A 213 11.97 -1.02 4.86
CA VAL A 213 10.96 -0.59 5.84
C VAL A 213 11.24 -1.16 7.23
N VAL A 214 11.48 -2.47 7.35
CA VAL A 214 11.81 -3.12 8.62
C VAL A 214 13.10 -2.58 9.24
N PRO A 215 14.20 -2.37 8.50
CA PRO A 215 15.37 -1.66 9.04
C PRO A 215 15.04 -0.31 9.68
N ALA A 216 14.12 0.46 9.09
CA ALA A 216 13.65 1.72 9.65
C ALA A 216 12.86 1.51 10.96
N ILE A 217 11.99 0.49 11.00
CA ILE A 217 11.22 0.11 12.18
C ILE A 217 12.15 -0.30 13.31
N VAL A 218 13.11 -1.19 13.05
CA VAL A 218 14.08 -1.65 14.06
C VAL A 218 14.86 -0.48 14.67
N LYS A 219 15.31 0.47 13.85
CA LYS A 219 16.00 1.69 14.31
C LYS A 219 15.14 2.58 15.20
N SER A 220 13.80 2.51 15.09
CA SER A 220 12.88 3.27 15.96
C SER A 220 12.76 2.69 17.36
N ARG A 221 13.15 1.42 17.55
CA ARG A 221 12.97 0.64 18.80
C ARG A 221 11.50 0.46 19.24
N VAL A 222 10.54 0.78 18.36
CA VAL A 222 9.13 0.45 18.60
C VAL A 222 8.95 -1.07 18.44
N PRO A 223 8.37 -1.78 19.42
CA PRO A 223 8.01 -3.19 19.28
C PRO A 223 7.14 -3.42 18.05
N PHE A 224 7.44 -4.47 17.28
CA PHE A 224 6.74 -4.71 16.02
C PHE A 224 6.51 -6.18 15.69
N ALA A 225 5.57 -6.41 14.77
CA ALA A 225 5.39 -7.68 14.09
C ALA A 225 5.43 -7.51 12.57
N ILE A 226 6.11 -8.44 11.90
CA ILE A 226 6.11 -8.58 10.44
C ILE A 226 5.09 -9.65 10.07
N VAL A 227 4.06 -9.29 9.34
CA VAL A 227 3.01 -10.19 8.87
C VAL A 227 3.18 -10.49 7.40
N ASN A 228 3.12 -11.77 7.06
CA ASN A 228 3.02 -12.24 5.69
C ASN A 228 2.14 -13.48 5.62
N HIS A 229 1.46 -13.69 4.49
CA HIS A 229 0.68 -14.92 4.28
C HIS A 229 1.58 -16.17 4.38
N SER A 230 0.97 -17.30 4.74
CA SER A 230 1.63 -18.60 4.71
C SER A 230 2.04 -18.94 3.28
N SER A 231 3.28 -19.37 3.08
CA SER A 231 3.79 -19.69 1.75
C SER A 231 4.92 -20.69 1.82
N LYS A 232 5.09 -21.46 0.74
CA LYS A 232 6.20 -22.42 0.61
C LYS A 232 7.59 -21.78 0.80
N ALA A 233 7.73 -20.50 0.49
CA ALA A 233 8.99 -19.78 0.68
C ALA A 233 9.44 -19.72 2.15
N TRP A 234 8.50 -19.84 3.10
CA TRP A 234 8.77 -19.80 4.54
C TRP A 234 8.99 -21.19 5.15
N GLU A 235 8.85 -22.27 4.38
CA GLU A 235 9.01 -23.65 4.85
C GLU A 235 10.30 -23.89 5.66
N PRO A 236 11.48 -23.35 5.27
CA PRO A 236 12.69 -23.53 6.07
C PRO A 236 12.56 -23.05 7.51
N ILE A 237 11.80 -21.98 7.75
CA ILE A 237 11.56 -21.40 9.07
C ILE A 237 10.37 -22.08 9.75
N THR A 238 9.28 -22.32 9.02
CA THR A 238 8.03 -22.81 9.62
C THR A 238 8.02 -24.32 9.89
N PHE A 239 8.85 -25.11 9.21
CA PHE A 239 8.98 -26.56 9.40
C PHE A 239 10.39 -26.96 9.85
N SER A 240 11.17 -26.00 10.36
CA SER A 240 12.51 -26.29 10.86
C SER A 240 12.47 -27.37 11.93
N PRO A 241 13.31 -28.42 11.86
CA PRO A 241 13.48 -29.38 12.94
C PRO A 241 14.20 -28.76 14.15
N SER A 242 14.75 -27.55 14.00
CA SER A 242 15.26 -26.73 15.11
C SER A 242 14.13 -26.44 16.11
N ARG A 243 14.42 -26.60 17.41
CA ARG A 243 13.52 -26.18 18.49
C ARG A 243 13.56 -24.67 18.75
N ASP A 244 14.47 -23.94 18.13
CA ASP A 244 14.57 -22.49 18.32
C ASP A 244 13.55 -21.78 17.42
N PRO A 245 12.54 -21.10 18.00
CA PRO A 245 11.53 -20.38 17.23
C PRO A 245 12.01 -19.01 16.77
N HIS A 246 13.31 -18.69 16.87
CA HIS A 246 13.84 -17.38 16.50
C HIS A 246 14.52 -17.38 15.13
N VAL A 247 14.35 -16.28 14.41
CA VAL A 247 15.01 -16.02 13.12
C VAL A 247 15.76 -14.70 13.15
N THR A 248 16.91 -14.65 12.47
CA THR A 248 17.69 -13.42 12.29
C THR A 248 17.43 -12.81 10.91
N LEU A 249 17.13 -11.50 10.87
CA LEU A 249 17.07 -10.75 9.62
C LEU A 249 18.40 -10.07 9.33
N THR A 250 18.98 -10.35 8.16
CA THR A 250 20.16 -9.68 7.62
C THR A 250 19.86 -8.93 6.33
N VAL A 251 20.58 -7.84 6.10
CA VAL A 251 20.62 -7.12 4.82
C VAL A 251 22.07 -7.01 4.39
N ASN A 252 22.39 -7.50 3.20
CA ASN A 252 23.78 -7.60 2.72
C ASN A 252 24.69 -8.33 3.72
N LYS A 253 24.18 -9.38 4.37
CA LYS A 253 24.86 -10.14 5.44
C LYS A 253 25.13 -9.37 6.74
N GLU A 254 24.71 -8.10 6.83
CA GLU A 254 24.74 -7.35 8.09
C GLU A 254 23.47 -7.60 8.88
N VAL A 255 23.61 -7.87 10.18
CA VAL A 255 22.48 -8.15 11.06
C VAL A 255 21.65 -6.89 11.28
N VAL A 256 20.39 -6.93 10.85
CA VAL A 256 19.41 -5.86 11.05
C VAL A 256 18.60 -6.11 12.30
N CYS A 257 18.04 -7.32 12.46
CA CYS A 257 17.25 -7.70 13.62
C CYS A 257 17.61 -9.12 14.06
N LYS A 258 17.98 -9.27 15.33
CA LYS A 258 18.13 -10.60 15.95
C LYS A 258 16.82 -11.02 16.61
N ASP A 259 16.72 -12.31 16.86
CA ASP A 259 15.74 -12.90 17.77
C ASP A 259 14.28 -12.55 17.40
N LEU A 260 13.93 -12.58 16.11
CA LEU A 260 12.54 -12.46 15.68
C LEU A 260 11.81 -13.74 16.04
N LEU A 261 10.86 -13.66 16.97
CA LEU A 261 10.05 -14.82 17.37
C LEU A 261 9.06 -15.17 16.25
N VAL A 262 9.15 -16.40 15.75
CA VAL A 262 8.25 -16.96 14.74
C VAL A 262 6.95 -17.38 15.42
N VAL A 263 5.83 -16.80 14.98
CA VAL A 263 4.49 -17.08 15.51
C VAL A 263 3.57 -17.47 14.35
N ARG A 264 3.14 -18.73 14.31
CA ARG A 264 2.30 -19.29 13.24
C ARG A 264 0.81 -19.27 13.59
N ASP A 265 0.50 -19.44 14.88
CA ASP A 265 -0.87 -19.39 15.39
C ASP A 265 -0.92 -18.84 16.82
N LEU A 266 -2.14 -18.70 17.37
CA LEU A 266 -2.37 -18.14 18.70
C LEU A 266 -1.69 -18.92 19.84
N SER A 267 -1.41 -20.22 19.69
CA SER A 267 -0.79 -21.02 20.75
C SER A 267 0.70 -20.73 20.93
N GLU A 268 1.33 -20.21 19.88
CA GLU A 268 2.75 -19.82 19.86
C GLU A 268 2.96 -18.38 20.31
N LEU A 269 1.88 -17.63 20.46
CA LEU A 269 1.93 -16.28 21.01
C LEU A 269 2.22 -16.36 22.51
N PRO A 270 3.29 -15.72 23.01
CA PRO A 270 3.61 -15.77 24.43
C PRO A 270 2.48 -15.16 25.28
N PRO A 271 2.29 -15.60 26.53
CA PRO A 271 1.18 -15.17 27.39
C PRO A 271 1.26 -13.71 27.88
N SER A 272 2.31 -12.96 27.55
CA SER A 272 2.48 -11.53 27.87
C SER A 272 1.76 -10.61 26.86
N ASP A 273 1.60 -9.33 27.19
CA ASP A 273 1.01 -8.34 26.27
C ASP A 273 1.89 -8.21 25.01
N VAL A 274 1.30 -8.43 23.83
CA VAL A 274 1.96 -8.33 22.52
C VAL A 274 2.70 -6.99 22.36
N GLY A 275 2.18 -5.91 22.95
CA GLY A 275 2.82 -4.59 22.92
C GLY A 275 4.05 -4.44 23.81
N THR A 276 4.41 -5.46 24.59
CA THR A 276 5.61 -5.51 25.46
C THR A 276 6.59 -6.61 25.06
N GLN A 277 6.24 -7.40 24.04
CA GLN A 277 7.05 -8.51 23.55
C GLN A 277 8.20 -8.02 22.65
N GLY A 278 9.19 -8.90 22.49
CA GLY A 278 10.20 -8.78 21.44
C GLY A 278 9.58 -8.80 20.04
N ASN A 279 10.40 -8.58 19.02
CA ASN A 279 9.93 -8.43 17.66
C ASN A 279 9.42 -9.77 17.09
N LEU A 280 8.29 -9.76 16.39
CA LEU A 280 7.64 -10.98 15.88
C LEU A 280 7.78 -11.13 14.37
N PHE A 281 7.89 -12.36 13.89
CA PHE A 281 7.71 -12.75 12.51
C PHE A 281 6.51 -13.71 12.38
N VAL A 282 5.50 -13.30 11.62
CA VAL A 282 4.17 -13.93 11.62
C VAL A 282 3.80 -14.40 10.21
N PRO A 283 4.30 -15.57 9.75
CA PRO A 283 3.97 -16.17 8.46
C PRO A 283 2.66 -16.97 8.55
N THR A 284 1.52 -16.29 8.61
CA THR A 284 0.22 -16.92 8.88
C THR A 284 -0.90 -16.42 7.98
N ASP A 285 -1.93 -17.27 7.84
CA ASP A 285 -3.26 -16.89 7.33
C ASP A 285 -4.35 -17.07 8.41
N ASP A 286 -3.97 -17.36 9.67
CA ASP A 286 -4.92 -17.52 10.79
C ASP A 286 -5.68 -16.21 11.04
N PRO A 287 -7.00 -16.17 10.78
CA PRO A 287 -7.78 -14.95 10.94
C PRO A 287 -7.87 -14.48 12.40
N LEU A 288 -7.69 -15.38 13.37
CA LEU A 288 -7.75 -15.07 14.80
C LEU A 288 -6.52 -14.28 15.25
N LEU A 289 -5.34 -14.82 14.94
CA LEU A 289 -4.06 -14.18 15.23
C LEU A 289 -3.96 -12.83 14.51
N LEU A 290 -4.33 -12.78 13.23
CA LEU A 290 -4.32 -11.53 12.46
C LEU A 290 -5.27 -10.48 13.05
N HIS A 291 -6.47 -10.88 13.50
CA HIS A 291 -7.40 -9.96 14.12
C HIS A 291 -6.85 -9.40 15.44
N LEU A 292 -6.30 -10.27 16.29
CA LEU A 292 -5.67 -9.86 17.56
C LEU A 292 -4.56 -8.82 17.31
N LEU A 293 -3.61 -9.13 16.44
CA LEU A 293 -2.50 -8.23 16.10
C LEU A 293 -2.99 -6.88 15.59
N VAL A 294 -3.98 -6.88 14.68
CA VAL A 294 -4.56 -5.66 14.12
C VAL A 294 -5.27 -4.82 15.19
N THR A 295 -5.99 -5.46 16.11
CA THR A 295 -6.69 -4.74 17.18
C THR A 295 -5.74 -4.19 18.24
N THR A 296 -4.56 -4.78 18.42
CA THR A 296 -3.54 -4.35 19.39
C THR A 296 -2.63 -3.25 18.83
N ALA A 297 -2.32 -3.29 17.53
CA ALA A 297 -1.44 -2.32 16.88
C ALA A 297 -1.93 -0.87 17.02
N THR A 298 -0.98 0.03 17.24
CA THR A 298 -1.20 1.49 17.29
C THR A 298 -0.82 2.17 15.97
N SER A 299 -0.04 1.48 15.14
CA SER A 299 0.31 1.92 13.79
C SER A 299 0.59 0.73 12.87
N PHE A 300 0.50 0.98 11.57
CA PHE A 300 0.65 -0.02 10.52
C PHE A 300 1.61 0.46 9.44
N SER A 301 2.27 -0.45 8.73
CA SER A 301 2.93 -0.13 7.47
C SER A 301 2.80 -1.25 6.46
N ILE A 302 2.89 -0.94 5.16
CA ILE A 302 2.71 -1.93 4.08
C ILE A 302 3.81 -1.81 3.01
N ALA A 303 4.24 -2.96 2.49
CA ALA A 303 5.08 -3.10 1.29
C ALA A 303 4.70 -4.38 0.51
N LEU A 304 3.51 -4.37 -0.09
CA LEU A 304 2.79 -5.49 -0.69
C LEU A 304 2.61 -5.38 -2.21
N GLY A 305 2.89 -4.22 -2.80
CA GLY A 305 2.66 -3.97 -4.22
C GLY A 305 1.17 -4.08 -4.59
N PRO A 306 0.82 -4.65 -5.76
CA PRO A 306 -0.57 -4.73 -6.22
C PRO A 306 -1.53 -5.48 -5.28
N SER A 307 -1.00 -6.29 -4.37
CA SER A 307 -1.79 -7.07 -3.41
C SER A 307 -2.32 -6.26 -2.22
N MET A 308 -1.91 -4.99 -2.06
CA MET A 308 -2.25 -4.17 -0.87
C MET A 308 -3.75 -4.14 -0.56
N MET A 309 -4.60 -3.96 -1.58
CA MET A 309 -6.06 -3.90 -1.40
C MET A 309 -6.61 -5.25 -0.94
N LYS A 310 -6.13 -6.35 -1.52
CA LYS A 310 -6.62 -7.70 -1.21
C LYS A 310 -6.26 -8.11 0.21
N VAL A 311 -5.09 -7.72 0.70
CA VAL A 311 -4.56 -8.17 1.99
C VAL A 311 -4.99 -7.24 3.13
N VAL A 312 -4.81 -5.93 2.96
CA VAL A 312 -4.92 -4.97 4.07
C VAL A 312 -6.37 -4.58 4.33
N TYR A 313 -7.16 -4.35 3.28
CA TYR A 313 -8.54 -3.89 3.43
C TYR A 313 -9.40 -4.85 4.27
N PRO A 314 -9.43 -6.18 4.02
CA PRO A 314 -10.25 -7.11 4.82
C PRO A 314 -9.89 -7.16 6.31
N LEU A 315 -8.64 -6.81 6.65
CA LEU A 315 -8.16 -6.77 8.04
C LEU A 315 -8.53 -5.45 8.71
N LEU A 316 -8.16 -4.32 8.10
CA LEU A 316 -8.33 -3.00 8.71
C LEU A 316 -9.77 -2.47 8.62
N SER A 317 -10.58 -2.95 7.67
CA SER A 317 -12.02 -2.58 7.60
C SER A 317 -12.84 -3.08 8.78
N LYS A 318 -12.30 -4.03 9.57
CA LYS A 318 -12.93 -4.55 10.80
C LYS A 318 -12.67 -3.68 12.03
N LEU A 319 -11.68 -2.76 11.97
CA LEU A 319 -11.44 -1.80 13.05
C LEU A 319 -12.64 -0.86 13.21
N PRO A 320 -12.99 -0.42 14.42
CA PRO A 320 -14.13 0.48 14.61
C PRO A 320 -13.97 1.78 13.82
N ILE A 321 -15.09 2.38 13.43
CA ILE A 321 -15.08 3.75 12.92
C ILE A 321 -14.86 4.67 14.11
N ILE A 322 -13.81 5.49 14.03
CA ILE A 322 -13.40 6.44 15.04
C ILE A 322 -13.89 7.84 14.62
N PRO A 323 -14.64 8.56 15.47
CA PRO A 323 -15.13 9.91 15.19
C PRO A 323 -14.05 10.87 14.69
N GLN A 324 -14.46 11.91 13.96
CA GLN A 324 -13.54 12.94 13.50
C GLN A 324 -12.99 13.73 14.70
N GLY A 325 -11.67 13.90 14.77
CA GLY A 325 -10.98 14.59 15.87
C GLY A 325 -10.38 13.66 16.92
N GLU A 326 -10.78 12.39 16.95
CA GLU A 326 -10.14 11.36 17.76
C GLU A 326 -8.93 10.74 17.07
N PHE A 327 -7.98 10.23 17.86
CA PHE A 327 -6.77 9.60 17.35
C PHE A 327 -7.11 8.30 16.60
N ARG A 328 -6.71 8.24 15.32
CA ARG A 328 -6.81 7.04 14.50
C ARG A 328 -5.43 6.43 14.33
N PRO A 329 -5.29 5.09 14.36
CA PRO A 329 -4.06 4.44 13.96
C PRO A 329 -3.65 4.89 12.56
N CYS A 330 -2.34 5.13 12.37
CA CYS A 330 -1.79 5.51 11.08
C CYS A 330 -1.35 4.27 10.30
N LEU A 331 -1.66 4.21 9.01
CA LEU A 331 -1.10 3.24 8.06
C LEU A 331 -0.13 3.94 7.11
N PHE A 332 1.15 3.59 7.20
CA PHE A 332 2.22 4.11 6.35
C PHE A 332 2.41 3.22 5.12
N ALA A 333 1.95 3.68 3.96
CA ALA A 333 1.97 2.93 2.71
C ALA A 333 3.27 3.18 1.92
N ALA A 334 4.25 2.29 2.09
CA ALA A 334 5.52 2.27 1.37
C ALA A 334 5.37 1.58 0.00
N GLU A 335 4.57 2.17 -0.87
CA GLU A 335 4.14 1.59 -2.14
C GLU A 335 4.43 2.53 -3.31
N ASN A 336 4.86 1.97 -4.45
CA ASN A 336 5.05 2.76 -5.67
C ASN A 336 3.73 3.14 -6.36
N ASP A 337 2.62 2.45 -6.08
CA ASP A 337 1.30 2.71 -6.66
C ASP A 337 0.44 3.63 -5.77
N HIS A 338 0.77 4.91 -5.79
CA HIS A 338 0.04 5.97 -5.09
C HIS A 338 -1.45 6.08 -5.48
N LYS A 339 -1.85 5.58 -6.67
CA LYS A 339 -3.27 5.57 -7.05
C LYS A 339 -4.02 4.53 -6.23
N THR A 340 -3.48 3.33 -6.12
CA THR A 340 -4.08 2.26 -5.31
C THR A 340 -4.02 2.59 -3.82
N VAL A 341 -2.96 3.24 -3.32
CA VAL A 341 -2.90 3.73 -1.93
C VAL A 341 -4.03 4.72 -1.64
N ARG A 342 -4.30 5.67 -2.55
CA ARG A 342 -5.43 6.62 -2.38
C ARG A 342 -6.80 5.94 -2.41
N ALA A 343 -6.96 4.89 -3.22
CA ALA A 343 -8.16 4.07 -3.19
C ALA A 343 -8.32 3.31 -1.85
N LEU A 344 -7.23 2.78 -1.30
CA LEU A 344 -7.22 2.14 0.02
C LEU A 344 -7.57 3.15 1.12
N ALA A 345 -7.00 4.36 1.07
CA ALA A 345 -7.28 5.44 2.01
C ALA A 345 -8.77 5.78 2.05
N LYS A 346 -9.41 5.91 0.88
CA LYS A 346 -10.86 6.12 0.76
C LYS A 346 -11.66 4.94 1.33
N ALA A 347 -11.23 3.71 1.08
CA ALA A 347 -11.93 2.52 1.55
C ALA A 347 -11.84 2.33 3.08
N LEU A 348 -10.79 2.85 3.73
CA LEU A 348 -10.54 2.78 5.18
C LEU A 348 -10.90 4.07 5.92
N GLU A 349 -11.60 4.99 5.25
CA GLU A 349 -12.01 6.27 5.82
C GLU A 349 -12.77 6.07 7.14
N GLY A 350 -12.45 6.91 8.14
CA GLY A 350 -13.03 6.80 9.47
C GLY A 350 -12.36 5.78 10.38
N ARG A 351 -11.57 4.83 9.87
CA ARG A 351 -10.98 3.75 10.68
C ARG A 351 -9.48 3.91 10.88
N VAL A 352 -8.76 4.20 9.80
CA VAL A 352 -7.30 4.28 9.77
C VAL A 352 -6.90 5.50 8.96
N ASP A 353 -5.88 6.22 9.44
CA ASP A 353 -5.31 7.35 8.72
C ASP A 353 -4.19 6.87 7.78
N VAL A 354 -4.50 6.77 6.49
CA VAL A 354 -3.57 6.23 5.49
C VAL A 354 -2.65 7.33 4.98
N ARG A 355 -1.34 7.12 5.15
CA ARG A 355 -0.28 8.05 4.75
C ARG A 355 0.55 7.43 3.62
N GLU A 356 0.69 8.19 2.54
CA GLU A 356 1.58 7.82 1.44
C GLU A 356 3.05 7.98 1.87
N VAL A 357 3.88 6.99 1.55
CA VAL A 357 5.32 7.02 1.80
C VAL A 357 6.04 6.78 0.48
N MET A 358 6.81 7.76 0.04
CA MET A 358 7.75 7.56 -1.05
C MET A 358 8.90 6.71 -0.54
N VAL A 359 9.24 5.66 -1.28
CA VAL A 359 10.33 4.76 -0.95
C VAL A 359 11.27 4.58 -2.13
N ASP A 360 12.56 4.49 -1.82
CA ASP A 360 13.61 4.23 -2.78
C ASP A 360 14.71 3.35 -2.20
N ARG A 361 14.77 2.10 -2.65
CA ARG A 361 15.92 1.21 -2.49
C ARG A 361 15.81 0.07 -3.50
N ILE A 362 16.91 -0.30 -4.12
CA ILE A 362 17.01 -1.47 -4.99
C ILE A 362 17.32 -2.69 -4.12
N CYS A 363 16.32 -3.56 -3.95
CA CYS A 363 16.49 -4.86 -3.28
C CYS A 363 16.39 -5.98 -4.33
N VAL A 364 17.44 -6.77 -4.46
CA VAL A 364 17.69 -7.70 -5.57
C VAL A 364 17.08 -9.06 -5.29
N SER A 365 17.49 -9.69 -4.19
CA SER A 365 17.08 -11.05 -3.83
C SER A 365 16.76 -11.15 -2.34
N ARG A 366 16.14 -12.27 -1.98
CA ARG A 366 15.86 -12.66 -0.61
C ARG A 366 16.09 -14.16 -0.51
N GLU A 367 16.94 -14.57 0.41
CA GLU A 367 17.24 -15.95 0.74
C GLU A 367 16.71 -16.25 2.14
N ILE A 368 16.18 -17.47 2.33
CA ILE A 368 15.54 -17.89 3.57
C ILE A 368 16.16 -19.22 3.96
N THR A 369 16.79 -19.26 5.13
CA THR A 369 17.34 -20.46 5.76
C THR A 369 16.49 -20.84 6.96
N VAL A 370 16.90 -21.87 7.70
CA VAL A 370 16.19 -22.36 8.89
C VAL A 370 16.17 -21.37 10.06
N ASP A 371 17.13 -20.46 10.09
CA ASP A 371 17.46 -19.57 11.20
C ASP A 371 17.68 -18.11 10.76
N ALA A 372 17.67 -17.83 9.45
CA ALA A 372 17.88 -16.50 8.92
C ALA A 372 17.03 -16.14 7.69
N ILE A 373 16.77 -14.85 7.54
CA ILE A 373 16.27 -14.23 6.33
C ILE A 373 17.32 -13.22 5.87
N ASP A 374 17.92 -13.46 4.71
CA ASP A 374 18.92 -12.56 4.14
C ASP A 374 18.36 -11.83 2.92
N VAL A 375 18.48 -10.50 2.91
CA VAL A 375 18.08 -9.67 1.78
C VAL A 375 19.31 -9.05 1.15
N GLN A 376 19.47 -9.23 -0.16
CA GLN A 376 20.51 -8.55 -0.92
C GLN A 376 19.94 -7.25 -1.50
N ALA A 377 20.61 -6.14 -1.26
CA ALA A 377 20.22 -4.80 -1.67
C ALA A 377 21.44 -3.96 -2.08
N GLU A 378 21.19 -2.83 -2.74
CA GLU A 378 22.28 -1.89 -3.05
C GLU A 378 22.97 -1.38 -1.78
N PRO A 379 24.25 -0.93 -1.89
CA PRO A 379 24.95 -0.29 -0.79
C PRO A 379 24.25 0.96 -0.26
N TYR A 380 23.49 1.66 -1.09
CA TYR A 380 22.68 2.79 -0.66
C TYR A 380 21.63 2.36 0.38
N GLU A 381 21.62 3.03 1.53
CA GLU A 381 20.73 2.72 2.66
C GLU A 381 19.24 2.79 2.28
N GLY A 382 18.94 3.63 1.28
CA GLY A 382 17.60 3.89 0.78
C GLY A 382 17.06 5.26 1.21
N GLU A 383 15.82 5.54 0.84
CA GLU A 383 15.10 6.76 1.22
C GLU A 383 13.63 6.42 1.51
N MET A 384 13.11 6.92 2.63
CA MET A 384 11.70 6.85 3.01
C MET A 384 11.21 8.26 3.33
N VAL A 385 10.25 8.77 2.56
CA VAL A 385 9.70 10.12 2.77
C VAL A 385 8.20 10.02 3.02
N ILE A 386 7.79 10.39 4.23
CA ILE A 386 6.37 10.38 4.61
C ILE A 386 5.73 11.65 4.06
N LEU A 387 4.85 11.52 3.06
CA LEU A 387 4.44 12.66 2.24
C LEU A 387 3.52 13.65 2.96
N LYS A 388 2.82 13.18 3.99
CA LYS A 388 1.96 13.99 4.84
C LYS A 388 2.17 13.54 6.29
N PRO A 389 3.23 13.98 6.97
CA PRO A 389 3.47 13.55 8.34
C PRO A 389 2.33 14.05 9.24
N PRO A 390 1.82 13.22 10.15
CA PRO A 390 0.88 13.68 11.17
C PRO A 390 1.59 14.69 12.08
N LYS A 391 0.93 15.82 12.38
CA LYS A 391 1.51 16.95 13.12
C LYS A 391 2.02 16.60 14.54
N HIS A 392 1.56 15.49 15.10
CA HIS A 392 1.88 15.02 16.45
C HIS A 392 2.99 13.96 16.49
N LEU A 393 3.55 13.55 15.34
CA LEU A 393 4.61 12.55 15.28
C LEU A 393 6.00 13.17 15.23
N VAL A 394 6.87 12.72 16.12
CA VAL A 394 8.29 13.13 16.18
C VAL A 394 9.18 11.92 15.86
N LYS A 395 10.33 12.18 15.21
CA LYS A 395 11.35 11.17 14.89
C LYS A 395 12.27 10.95 16.09
N GLY A 396 12.47 9.69 16.48
CA GLY A 396 13.41 9.31 17.54
C GLY A 396 12.76 8.57 18.70
N PRO A 397 13.56 7.99 19.61
CA PRO A 397 13.02 7.32 20.80
C PRO A 397 12.26 8.32 21.68
N PRO A 398 11.23 7.90 22.44
CA PRO A 398 10.54 8.78 23.38
C PRO A 398 11.57 9.40 24.34
N SER A 399 11.52 10.72 24.51
CA SER A 399 12.47 11.43 25.36
C SER A 399 12.29 11.00 26.82
N PRO A 400 13.34 10.58 27.54
CA PRO A 400 13.24 10.15 28.94
C PRO A 400 12.92 11.29 29.93
N SER A 401 12.83 12.55 29.47
CA SER A 401 12.67 13.74 30.31
C SER A 401 11.23 14.25 30.45
N SER A 402 10.22 13.63 29.87
CA SER A 402 8.81 13.97 30.18
C SER A 402 8.36 13.27 31.48
N SER A 403 8.97 13.66 32.60
CA SER A 403 8.59 13.24 33.96
C SER A 403 7.40 14.03 34.53
N THR A 404 6.63 14.72 33.69
CA THR A 404 5.35 15.29 34.08
C THR A 404 4.31 14.19 34.08
N SER A 405 3.91 13.79 35.29
CA SER A 405 2.69 13.03 35.66
C SER A 405 2.04 12.18 34.55
N PRO A 406 1.91 10.85 34.73
CA PRO A 406 1.24 9.96 33.77
C PRO A 406 -0.28 10.21 33.59
N PHE A 407 -0.81 11.31 34.15
CA PHE A 407 -2.23 11.65 34.19
C PHE A 407 -2.62 12.95 33.44
N SER A 408 -1.74 13.52 32.61
CA SER A 408 -2.10 14.68 31.78
C SER A 408 -2.01 14.37 30.28
N PRO A 409 -3.12 14.42 29.50
CA PRO A 409 -3.15 14.14 28.06
C PRO A 409 -2.53 15.27 27.21
N SER A 410 -1.65 16.09 27.79
CA SER A 410 -1.14 17.33 27.21
C SER A 410 0.29 17.24 26.65
N SER A 411 0.97 16.09 26.70
CA SER A 411 2.26 15.86 26.03
C SER A 411 2.08 14.95 24.80
N SER A 412 1.53 15.54 23.73
CA SER A 412 1.05 14.88 22.52
C SER A 412 2.15 14.44 21.52
N GLU A 413 3.30 13.97 21.98
CA GLU A 413 4.35 13.47 21.06
C GLU A 413 4.25 11.94 20.96
N THR A 414 3.69 11.45 19.86
CA THR A 414 3.68 10.01 19.58
C THR A 414 4.92 9.67 18.75
N THR A 415 5.68 8.66 19.16
CA THR A 415 6.88 8.22 18.45
C THR A 415 6.52 7.64 17.08
N LEU A 416 7.14 8.14 16.01
CA LEU A 416 7.04 7.54 14.68
C LEU A 416 7.61 6.12 14.70
N PRO A 417 6.96 5.11 14.08
CA PRO A 417 7.46 3.73 14.04
C PRO A 417 8.63 3.54 13.05
N PHE A 418 9.36 4.61 12.72
CA PHE A 418 10.50 4.59 11.82
C PHE A 418 11.60 5.54 12.31
N SER A 419 12.85 5.15 12.14
CA SER A 419 14.01 6.00 12.42
C SER A 419 15.18 5.67 11.49
N GLY A 420 16.28 6.40 11.62
CA GLY A 420 17.46 6.29 10.77
C GLY A 420 17.61 7.44 9.78
N ASN A 421 18.80 7.57 9.20
CA ASN A 421 19.17 8.69 8.33
C ASN A 421 18.37 8.69 7.01
N HIS A 422 17.97 7.51 6.54
CA HIS A 422 17.14 7.33 5.34
C HIS A 422 15.66 7.74 5.52
N VAL A 423 15.18 8.01 6.74
CA VAL A 423 13.78 8.41 7.00
C VAL A 423 13.66 9.93 7.05
N ARG A 424 12.81 10.52 6.21
CA ARG A 424 12.52 11.96 6.16
C ARG A 424 11.08 12.26 6.53
N LEU A 425 10.92 13.34 7.29
CA LEU A 425 9.65 13.95 7.66
C LEU A 425 9.64 15.39 7.13
N PRO A 426 9.19 15.61 5.88
CA PRO A 426 9.08 16.95 5.32
C PRO A 426 8.19 17.83 6.18
N SER A 427 8.58 19.09 6.43
CA SER A 427 7.80 20.00 7.28
C SER A 427 6.52 20.48 6.59
N MET A 428 6.49 20.41 5.25
CA MET A 428 5.37 20.83 4.42
C MET A 428 5.14 19.94 3.19
N GLY A 429 3.92 19.98 2.66
CA GLY A 429 3.53 19.17 1.49
C GLY A 429 4.30 19.51 0.21
N ALA A 430 4.74 20.76 0.04
CA ALA A 430 5.55 21.16 -1.11
C ALA A 430 6.93 20.47 -1.09
N GLU A 431 7.54 20.35 0.08
CA GLU A 431 8.81 19.64 0.27
C GLU A 431 8.65 18.14 -0.03
N ALA A 432 7.59 17.51 0.48
CA ALA A 432 7.26 16.12 0.18
C ALA A 432 7.05 15.87 -1.33
N SER A 433 6.38 16.82 -2.01
CA SER A 433 6.18 16.78 -3.46
C SER A 433 7.50 16.87 -4.21
N MET A 434 8.42 17.74 -3.77
CA MET A 434 9.76 17.87 -4.34
C MET A 434 10.55 16.57 -4.22
N TRP A 435 10.59 15.94 -3.04
CA TRP A 435 11.27 14.65 -2.87
C TRP A 435 10.70 13.54 -3.76
N THR A 436 9.36 13.49 -3.87
CA THR A 436 8.68 12.54 -4.76
C THR A 436 9.04 12.79 -6.22
N ARG A 437 9.04 14.06 -6.63
CA ARG A 437 9.39 14.47 -8.00
C ARG A 437 10.84 14.19 -8.31
N ARG A 438 11.76 14.44 -7.37
CA ARG A 438 13.17 14.08 -7.47
C ARG A 438 13.35 12.59 -7.71
N LYS A 439 12.72 11.72 -6.91
CA LYS A 439 12.79 10.26 -7.11
C LYS A 439 12.22 9.85 -8.48
N PHE A 440 11.11 10.46 -8.87
CA PHE A 440 10.49 10.19 -10.18
C PHE A 440 11.41 10.55 -11.35
N LEU A 441 12.02 11.74 -11.31
CA LEU A 441 12.91 12.21 -12.38
C LEU A 441 14.25 11.48 -12.33
N MET A 442 14.95 11.54 -11.19
CA MET A 442 16.34 11.14 -11.06
C MET A 442 16.55 9.63 -10.93
N VAL A 443 15.67 8.93 -10.23
CA VAL A 443 15.82 7.48 -10.05
C VAL A 443 15.02 6.76 -11.14
N ASN A 444 13.69 6.83 -11.08
CA ASN A 444 12.83 6.10 -12.02
C ASN A 444 13.10 6.52 -13.47
N GLY A 445 13.31 7.82 -13.68
CA GLY A 445 13.53 8.38 -14.99
C GLY A 445 14.89 8.01 -15.58
N THR A 446 15.98 8.23 -14.84
CA THR A 446 17.33 7.83 -15.30
C THR A 446 17.41 6.33 -15.57
N HIS A 447 16.78 5.50 -14.74
CA HIS A 447 16.73 4.06 -14.99
C HIS A 447 16.01 3.72 -16.31
N THR A 448 14.96 4.49 -16.65
CA THR A 448 14.26 4.35 -17.93
C THR A 448 15.13 4.83 -19.10
N THR A 449 15.90 5.90 -18.91
CA THR A 449 16.89 6.38 -19.89
C THR A 449 17.93 5.29 -20.16
N LEU A 450 18.50 4.66 -19.13
CA LEU A 450 19.44 3.54 -19.28
C LEU A 450 18.82 2.36 -20.03
N ALA A 451 17.56 2.02 -19.74
CA ALA A 451 16.84 0.97 -20.47
C ALA A 451 16.70 1.27 -21.96
N PHE A 452 16.29 2.48 -22.34
CA PHE A 452 16.16 2.84 -23.76
C PHE A 452 17.51 3.00 -24.46
N LEU A 453 18.53 3.55 -23.81
CA LEU A 453 19.89 3.57 -24.36
C LEU A 453 20.41 2.14 -24.59
N THR A 454 20.17 1.24 -23.65
CA THR A 454 20.52 -0.18 -23.79
C THR A 454 19.83 -0.79 -25.01
N LEU A 455 18.53 -0.54 -25.20
CA LEU A 455 17.80 -1.04 -26.36
C LEU A 455 18.37 -0.47 -27.67
N CYS A 456 18.64 0.84 -27.74
CA CYS A 456 19.21 1.46 -28.95
C CYS A 456 20.58 0.88 -29.29
N LEU A 457 21.44 0.72 -28.27
CA LEU A 457 22.79 0.18 -28.42
C LEU A 457 22.81 -1.30 -28.81
N ARG A 458 21.96 -2.13 -28.19
CA ARG A 458 21.96 -3.60 -28.36
C ARG A 458 21.11 -4.08 -29.53
N GLN A 459 20.14 -3.29 -29.96
CA GLN A 459 19.28 -3.59 -31.10
C GLN A 459 19.35 -2.45 -32.11
N PRO A 460 20.52 -2.14 -32.70
CA PRO A 460 20.67 -1.03 -33.65
C PRO A 460 19.70 -1.17 -34.82
N ARG A 461 19.29 -0.03 -35.40
CA ARG A 461 18.43 -0.06 -36.60
C ARG A 461 19.12 -0.85 -37.70
N GLN A 462 18.42 -1.83 -38.26
CA GLN A 462 18.94 -2.59 -39.40
C GLN A 462 18.73 -1.83 -40.71
N ARG A 463 17.67 -1.01 -40.77
CA ARG A 463 17.35 -0.16 -41.92
C ARG A 463 16.87 1.23 -41.49
N PRO A 464 17.13 2.28 -42.30
CA PRO A 464 16.69 3.64 -41.97
C PRO A 464 15.17 3.82 -41.85
N ASP A 465 14.40 3.00 -42.55
CA ASP A 465 12.93 2.96 -42.59
C ASP A 465 12.30 2.03 -41.54
N GLU A 466 13.11 1.43 -40.66
CA GLU A 466 12.61 0.59 -39.57
C GLU A 466 11.91 1.47 -38.52
N HIS A 467 10.57 1.48 -38.59
CA HIS A 467 9.72 2.31 -37.74
C HIS A 467 9.27 1.62 -36.46
N GLU A 468 9.38 0.29 -36.39
CA GLU A 468 8.96 -0.51 -35.24
C GLU A 468 9.94 -1.66 -35.00
N THR A 469 10.37 -1.81 -33.75
CA THR A 469 11.25 -2.89 -33.31
C THR A 469 10.68 -3.46 -32.01
N VAL A 470 10.48 -4.77 -31.93
CA VAL A 470 10.04 -5.42 -30.69
C VAL A 470 11.17 -5.38 -29.65
N PRO A 471 10.98 -4.75 -28.49
CA PRO A 471 12.05 -4.61 -27.51
C PRO A 471 12.38 -5.95 -26.85
N GLN A 472 13.61 -6.43 -27.04
CA GLN A 472 14.15 -7.59 -26.33
C GLN A 472 14.68 -7.24 -24.92
N ASP A 473 14.88 -8.27 -24.10
CA ASP A 473 15.44 -8.14 -22.76
C ASP A 473 16.96 -8.13 -22.78
N HIS A 474 17.58 -7.12 -22.18
CA HIS A 474 19.03 -6.93 -22.15
C HIS A 474 19.46 -6.48 -20.75
N GLU A 475 20.64 -6.93 -20.30
CA GLU A 475 21.31 -6.35 -19.13
C GLU A 475 21.57 -4.87 -19.40
N LEU A 476 21.18 -4.01 -18.45
CA LEU A 476 21.28 -2.57 -18.60
C LEU A 476 22.74 -2.12 -18.71
N ILE A 477 22.96 -1.11 -19.55
CA ILE A 477 24.21 -0.37 -19.53
C ILE A 477 24.34 0.43 -18.24
N SER A 478 25.58 0.61 -17.81
CA SER A 478 25.96 1.39 -16.62
C SER A 478 26.61 2.70 -17.03
N TRP A 479 26.72 3.64 -16.08
CA TRP A 479 27.45 4.89 -16.29
C TRP A 479 28.95 4.65 -16.10
N ASP A 480 29.55 3.96 -17.07
CA ASP A 480 30.94 3.52 -17.07
C ASP A 480 31.61 3.94 -18.38
N LYS A 481 32.52 4.90 -18.27
CA LYS A 481 33.23 5.49 -19.40
C LYS A 481 34.14 4.48 -20.11
N GLU A 482 34.82 3.62 -19.35
CA GLU A 482 35.76 2.65 -19.90
C GLU A 482 35.04 1.56 -20.68
N LYS A 483 33.85 1.15 -20.20
CA LYS A 483 33.06 0.09 -20.81
C LYS A 483 32.26 0.52 -22.04
N TYR A 484 31.70 1.74 -22.04
CA TYR A 484 30.77 2.18 -23.09
C TYR A 484 31.25 3.39 -23.91
N GLY A 485 32.42 3.95 -23.59
CA GLY A 485 33.04 5.05 -24.31
C GLY A 485 32.44 6.43 -24.02
N ASP A 486 33.12 7.45 -24.55
CA ASP A 486 32.86 8.87 -24.25
C ASP A 486 31.44 9.31 -24.59
N LYS A 487 30.91 8.89 -25.75
CA LYS A 487 29.57 9.32 -26.21
C LYS A 487 28.49 8.85 -25.25
N ILE A 488 28.44 7.55 -24.93
CA ILE A 488 27.39 7.00 -24.05
C ILE A 488 27.51 7.56 -22.63
N TYR A 489 28.74 7.67 -22.11
CA TYR A 489 28.99 8.28 -20.82
C TYR A 489 28.48 9.73 -20.75
N HIS A 490 28.76 10.51 -21.79
CA HIS A 490 28.31 11.89 -21.95
C HIS A 490 26.78 11.99 -22.10
N ASP A 491 26.17 11.14 -22.93
CA ASP A 491 24.72 11.15 -23.16
C ASP A 491 23.93 10.81 -21.88
N ILE A 492 24.41 9.85 -21.09
CA ILE A 492 23.82 9.54 -19.77
C ILE A 492 23.91 10.76 -18.85
N TRP A 493 25.05 11.47 -18.83
CA TRP A 493 25.23 12.68 -18.02
C TRP A 493 24.32 13.82 -18.48
N CYS A 494 24.21 14.07 -19.78
CA CYS A 494 23.26 15.04 -20.35
C CYS A 494 21.82 14.77 -19.91
N TRP A 495 21.38 13.52 -19.95
CA TRP A 495 20.04 13.14 -19.51
C TRP A 495 19.82 13.32 -18.00
N ALA A 496 20.83 13.00 -17.18
CA ALA A 496 20.75 13.20 -15.74
C ALA A 496 20.64 14.70 -15.40
N VAL A 497 21.43 15.55 -16.06
CA VAL A 497 21.38 17.01 -15.88
C VAL A 497 20.09 17.62 -16.44
N ALA A 498 19.56 17.11 -17.56
CA ALA A 498 18.25 17.53 -18.08
C ALA A 498 17.12 17.36 -17.06
N ARG A 499 17.19 16.28 -16.28
CA ARG A 499 16.21 15.97 -15.23
C ARG A 499 16.36 16.89 -14.02
N LEU A 500 17.59 17.21 -13.61
CA LEU A 500 17.83 18.25 -12.61
C LEU A 500 17.32 19.62 -13.09
N PHE A 501 17.51 19.93 -14.37
CA PHE A 501 17.04 21.17 -14.98
C PHE A 501 15.50 21.29 -14.86
N ALA A 502 14.76 20.21 -15.14
CA ALA A 502 13.31 20.16 -14.93
C ALA A 502 12.93 20.27 -13.44
N LEU A 503 13.64 19.58 -12.56
CA LEU A 503 13.37 19.61 -11.11
C LEU A 503 13.52 21.03 -10.54
N ILE A 504 14.61 21.73 -10.86
CA ILE A 504 14.87 23.10 -10.41
C ILE A 504 13.84 24.07 -11.00
N TRP A 505 13.40 23.84 -12.23
CA TRP A 505 12.39 24.69 -12.86
C TRP A 505 11.00 24.56 -12.20
N GLU A 506 10.65 23.37 -11.71
CA GLU A 506 9.33 23.07 -11.14
C GLU A 506 9.18 23.50 -9.67
N HIS A 507 10.27 23.83 -8.97
CA HIS A 507 10.26 24.06 -7.53
C HIS A 507 10.97 25.35 -7.12
N GLU A 508 10.49 25.96 -6.04
CA GLU A 508 11.10 27.15 -5.46
C GLU A 508 12.47 26.84 -4.84
N LEU A 509 13.44 27.73 -5.05
CA LEU A 509 14.82 27.51 -4.61
C LEU A 509 14.96 27.47 -3.10
N ASP A 510 14.24 28.32 -2.38
CA ASP A 510 14.31 28.36 -0.91
C ASP A 510 13.73 27.08 -0.30
N LEU A 511 12.67 26.53 -0.90
CA LEU A 511 12.12 25.22 -0.54
C LEU A 511 13.16 24.11 -0.76
N MET A 512 13.84 24.10 -1.91
CA MET A 512 14.88 23.10 -2.19
C MET A 512 16.06 23.24 -1.24
N LYS A 513 16.56 24.46 -0.99
CA LYS A 513 17.65 24.73 -0.05
C LYS A 513 17.30 24.24 1.36
N HIS A 514 16.10 24.57 1.84
CA HIS A 514 15.59 24.08 3.11
C HIS A 514 15.55 22.55 3.17
N ALA A 515 14.99 21.89 2.15
CA ALA A 515 14.89 20.43 2.10
C ALA A 515 16.25 19.73 2.15
N PHE A 516 17.24 20.29 1.45
CA PHE A 516 18.61 19.76 1.43
C PHE A 516 19.45 20.22 2.63
N GLY A 517 18.94 21.11 3.48
CA GLY A 517 19.66 21.64 4.64
C GLY A 517 20.85 22.53 4.27
N VAL A 518 20.75 23.25 3.15
CA VAL A 518 21.81 24.14 2.62
C VAL A 518 21.33 25.58 2.56
N VAL A 519 22.26 26.54 2.49
CA VAL A 519 21.92 27.98 2.57
C VAL A 519 22.11 28.67 1.23
N THR A 520 23.08 28.23 0.44
CA THR A 520 23.44 28.88 -0.82
C THR A 520 22.99 28.09 -2.04
N ASP A 521 22.75 28.81 -3.13
CA ASP A 521 22.47 28.25 -4.44
C ASP A 521 23.63 27.34 -4.93
N GLY A 522 24.87 27.68 -4.59
CA GLY A 522 26.06 26.87 -4.91
C GLY A 522 26.03 25.51 -4.24
N GLU A 523 25.80 25.49 -2.93
CA GLU A 523 25.69 24.25 -2.14
C GLU A 523 24.51 23.39 -2.61
N LEU A 524 23.38 24.00 -2.98
CA LEU A 524 22.24 23.26 -3.54
C LEU A 524 22.61 22.56 -4.84
N ILE A 525 23.26 23.25 -5.78
CA ILE A 525 23.68 22.63 -7.05
C ILE A 525 24.70 21.52 -6.80
N ASP A 526 25.66 21.72 -5.89
CA ASP A 526 26.65 20.70 -5.54
C ASP A 526 25.96 19.45 -4.95
N ALA A 527 25.03 19.63 -4.01
CA ALA A 527 24.27 18.51 -3.42
C ALA A 527 23.42 17.76 -4.46
N LEU A 528 22.79 18.49 -5.41
CA LEU A 528 22.00 17.88 -6.48
C LEU A 528 22.87 17.09 -7.47
N LEU A 529 24.02 17.63 -7.88
CA LEU A 529 24.95 16.95 -8.78
C LEU A 529 25.61 15.75 -8.10
N GLU A 530 26.02 15.88 -6.84
CA GLU A 530 26.56 14.78 -6.06
C GLU A 530 25.53 13.65 -5.92
N SER A 531 24.29 13.97 -5.54
CA SER A 531 23.21 12.99 -5.46
C SER A 531 22.92 12.32 -6.81
N THR A 532 23.13 13.04 -7.92
CA THR A 532 22.98 12.50 -9.28
C THR A 532 24.09 11.51 -9.60
N VAL A 533 25.35 11.85 -9.30
CA VAL A 533 26.50 10.95 -9.44
C VAL A 533 26.29 9.69 -8.60
N GLN A 534 25.88 9.83 -7.35
CA GLN A 534 25.54 8.70 -6.48
C GLN A 534 24.43 7.83 -7.09
N THR A 535 23.40 8.44 -7.69
CA THR A 535 22.31 7.70 -8.37
C THR A 535 22.82 6.91 -9.58
N LEU A 536 23.73 7.47 -10.37
CA LEU A 536 24.34 6.76 -11.50
C LEU A 536 25.23 5.61 -11.02
N GLN A 537 26.01 5.81 -9.96
CA GLN A 537 26.82 4.76 -9.34
C GLN A 537 25.97 3.63 -8.75
N ARG A 538 24.82 3.97 -8.14
CA ARG A 538 23.84 3.00 -7.64
C ARG A 538 23.38 2.03 -8.72
N PHE A 539 23.02 2.55 -9.91
CA PHE A 539 22.65 1.69 -11.05
C PHE A 539 23.80 0.84 -11.57
N SER A 540 25.05 1.26 -11.40
CA SER A 540 26.22 0.45 -11.75
C SER A 540 26.50 -0.68 -10.74
N SER A 541 25.99 -0.58 -9.51
CA SER A 541 26.27 -1.55 -8.42
C SER A 541 25.46 -2.84 -8.50
N ILE A 542 24.37 -2.85 -9.26
CA ILE A 542 23.43 -3.97 -9.37
C ILE A 542 23.10 -4.23 -10.83
N LYS A 543 23.08 -5.52 -11.20
CA LYS A 543 22.59 -5.95 -12.50
C LYS A 543 21.07 -5.87 -12.57
N ASP A 544 20.57 -5.27 -13.63
CA ASP A 544 19.16 -5.19 -13.94
C ASP A 544 18.90 -5.32 -15.45
N THR A 545 17.65 -5.46 -15.86
CA THR A 545 17.26 -5.70 -17.24
C THR A 545 16.23 -4.73 -17.80
N SER A 546 16.29 -4.48 -19.10
CA SER A 546 15.36 -3.61 -19.82
C SER A 546 13.91 -4.06 -19.67
N LYS A 547 13.64 -5.37 -19.68
CA LYS A 547 12.28 -5.92 -19.51
C LYS A 547 11.72 -5.59 -18.12
N ARG A 548 12.53 -5.69 -17.06
CA ARG A 548 12.07 -5.37 -15.71
C ARG A 548 11.71 -3.88 -15.58
N VAL A 549 12.59 -3.00 -16.05
CA VAL A 549 12.38 -1.54 -15.97
C VAL A 549 11.18 -1.09 -16.78
N LEU A 550 11.01 -1.67 -17.98
CA LEU A 550 9.94 -1.30 -18.92
C LEU A 550 8.65 -2.13 -18.76
N SER A 551 8.58 -3.03 -17.77
CA SER A 551 7.42 -3.90 -17.50
C SER A 551 6.08 -3.17 -17.30
N GLY A 552 6.11 -1.90 -16.92
CA GLY A 552 4.92 -1.04 -16.82
C GLY A 552 4.38 -0.54 -18.17
N GLY A 553 4.85 -1.11 -19.29
CA GLY A 553 4.50 -0.73 -20.65
C GLY A 553 5.55 0.18 -21.27
N VAL A 554 6.19 -0.27 -22.35
CA VAL A 554 7.28 0.44 -23.03
C VAL A 554 6.82 1.83 -23.50
N ALA A 555 5.67 1.91 -24.17
CA ALA A 555 5.07 3.17 -24.58
C ALA A 555 4.78 4.12 -23.42
N THR A 556 4.19 3.60 -22.33
CA THR A 556 3.87 4.37 -21.13
C THR A 556 5.13 4.96 -20.49
N ARG A 557 6.20 4.16 -20.40
CA ARG A 557 7.50 4.60 -19.85
C ARG A 557 8.18 5.61 -20.76
N TRP A 558 8.16 5.38 -22.08
CA TRP A 558 8.71 6.33 -23.05
C TRP A 558 8.01 7.69 -22.94
N LYS A 559 6.66 7.69 -23.02
CA LYS A 559 5.86 8.91 -22.97
C LYS A 559 6.09 9.67 -21.65
N GLY A 560 5.77 9.04 -20.53
CA GLY A 560 5.75 9.72 -19.23
C GLY A 560 7.11 9.88 -18.53
N ARG A 561 8.24 9.47 -19.14
CA ARG A 561 9.57 9.59 -18.50
C ARG A 561 10.70 10.06 -19.41
N LEU A 562 10.62 9.78 -20.72
CA LEU A 562 11.59 10.29 -21.71
C LEU A 562 11.00 11.50 -22.43
N ASN A 563 9.85 11.31 -23.08
CA ASN A 563 9.24 12.34 -23.91
C ASN A 563 8.83 13.58 -23.09
N ASP A 564 8.33 13.41 -21.87
CA ASP A 564 8.04 14.54 -20.96
C ASP A 564 9.25 15.48 -20.79
N VAL A 565 10.48 14.93 -20.68
CA VAL A 565 11.71 15.73 -20.56
C VAL A 565 12.04 16.41 -21.89
N ARG A 566 11.83 15.72 -23.01
CA ARG A 566 12.03 16.30 -24.35
C ARG A 566 11.08 17.46 -24.60
N GLU A 567 9.80 17.30 -24.31
CA GLU A 567 8.77 18.34 -24.50
C GLU A 567 9.08 19.56 -23.63
N PHE A 568 9.41 19.34 -22.35
CA PHE A 568 9.86 20.41 -21.46
C PHE A 568 11.04 21.21 -22.05
N LEU A 569 12.08 20.53 -22.52
CA LEU A 569 13.25 21.21 -23.11
C LEU A 569 12.95 21.88 -24.46
N ALA A 570 12.04 21.34 -25.25
CA ALA A 570 11.61 21.94 -26.52
C ALA A 570 10.87 23.27 -26.28
N ASP A 571 10.03 23.32 -25.25
CA ASP A 571 9.28 24.52 -24.86
C ASP A 571 10.15 25.55 -24.12
N PHE A 572 11.32 25.14 -23.63
CA PHE A 572 12.27 26.02 -22.97
C PHE A 572 12.96 26.98 -23.96
N LYS A 573 12.30 28.11 -24.23
CA LYS A 573 12.78 29.18 -25.15
C LYS A 573 13.49 30.34 -24.45
N LYS A 574 13.36 30.44 -23.12
CA LYS A 574 13.94 31.53 -22.32
C LYS A 574 15.42 31.27 -22.06
N PRO A 575 16.24 32.32 -21.83
CA PRO A 575 17.58 32.12 -21.31
C PRO A 575 17.53 31.42 -19.94
N PRO A 576 18.50 30.55 -19.61
CA PRO A 576 18.56 29.94 -18.29
C PRO A 576 18.62 31.00 -17.19
N THR A 577 17.81 30.82 -16.14
CA THR A 577 17.93 31.61 -14.91
C THR A 577 19.33 31.46 -14.29
N PRO A 578 19.79 32.38 -13.41
CA PRO A 578 21.12 32.29 -12.81
C PRO A 578 21.47 30.93 -12.17
N ILE A 579 20.52 30.31 -11.46
CA ILE A 579 20.69 28.98 -10.86
C ILE A 579 20.84 27.87 -11.92
N LEU A 580 20.07 27.92 -12.99
CA LEU A 580 20.17 26.97 -14.11
C LEU A 580 21.47 27.16 -14.90
N ALA A 581 21.93 28.40 -15.07
CA ALA A 581 23.25 28.69 -15.64
C ALA A 581 24.38 28.19 -14.73
N LEU A 582 24.23 28.28 -13.41
CA LEU A 582 25.15 27.70 -12.44
C LEU A 582 25.19 26.18 -12.53
N LEU A 583 24.04 25.51 -12.64
CA LEU A 583 23.93 24.07 -12.88
C LEU A 583 24.73 23.66 -14.13
N LEU A 584 24.45 24.30 -15.27
CA LEU A 584 25.12 24.00 -16.55
C LEU A 584 26.65 24.15 -16.44
N ARG A 585 27.12 25.25 -15.84
CA ARG A 585 28.54 25.51 -15.63
C ARG A 585 29.20 24.47 -14.72
N LYS A 586 28.59 24.13 -13.57
CA LYS A 586 29.13 23.12 -12.65
C LYS A 586 29.09 21.71 -13.25
N ALA A 587 28.06 21.40 -14.04
CA ALA A 587 27.93 20.15 -14.78
C ALA A 587 28.86 20.06 -16.00
N LYS A 588 29.50 21.18 -16.40
CA LYS A 588 30.33 21.33 -17.60
C LYS A 588 29.59 20.95 -18.89
N LEU A 589 28.34 21.37 -18.99
CA LEU A 589 27.48 21.15 -20.15
C LEU A 589 26.88 22.46 -20.64
N THR A 590 26.51 22.49 -21.92
CA THR A 590 25.72 23.55 -22.52
C THR A 590 24.28 23.09 -22.75
N LEU A 591 23.33 24.04 -22.76
CA LEU A 591 21.93 23.72 -23.04
C LEU A 591 21.73 23.08 -24.44
N PRO A 592 22.40 23.53 -25.52
CA PRO A 592 22.32 22.87 -26.82
C PRO A 592 22.75 21.40 -26.80
N GLU A 593 23.83 21.05 -26.10
CA GLU A 593 24.29 19.66 -25.96
C GLU A 593 23.24 18.79 -25.28
N ILE A 594 22.65 19.27 -24.18
CA ILE A 594 21.59 18.56 -23.46
C ILE A 594 20.37 18.35 -24.37
N LYS A 595 19.92 19.41 -25.09
CA LYS A 595 18.78 19.31 -26.01
C LYS A 595 19.03 18.31 -27.13
N ALA A 596 20.24 18.27 -27.68
CA ALA A 596 20.62 17.34 -28.74
C ALA A 596 20.57 15.88 -28.24
N ALA A 597 21.23 15.57 -27.12
CA ALA A 597 21.25 14.21 -26.57
C ALA A 597 19.86 13.70 -26.16
N VAL A 598 19.01 14.57 -25.59
CA VAL A 598 17.62 14.23 -25.24
C VAL A 598 16.77 13.98 -26.48
N LYS A 599 16.92 14.83 -27.52
CA LYS A 599 16.19 14.67 -28.78
C LYS A 599 16.57 13.37 -29.48
N GLU A 600 17.88 13.12 -29.64
CA GLU A 600 18.42 11.95 -30.33
C GLU A 600 17.90 10.64 -29.73
N LEU A 601 18.05 10.45 -28.42
CA LEU A 601 17.56 9.23 -27.76
C LEU A 601 16.04 9.09 -27.91
N CYS A 602 15.26 10.15 -27.73
CA CYS A 602 13.81 10.07 -27.86
C CYS A 602 13.37 9.68 -29.28
N GLU A 603 14.01 10.23 -30.31
CA GLU A 603 13.72 9.91 -31.71
C GLU A 603 14.16 8.48 -32.07
N GLU A 604 15.32 8.05 -31.60
CA GLU A 604 15.80 6.70 -31.88
C GLU A 604 15.00 5.62 -31.15
N SER A 605 14.72 5.84 -29.87
CA SER A 605 14.01 4.88 -29.01
C SER A 605 12.51 4.78 -29.30
N TYR A 606 11.93 5.72 -30.04
CA TYR A 606 10.51 5.74 -30.37
C TYR A 606 10.03 4.46 -31.07
N ARG A 607 10.90 3.82 -31.87
CA ARG A 607 10.60 2.56 -32.58
C ARG A 607 10.26 1.38 -31.66
N PHE A 608 10.64 1.43 -30.38
CA PHE A 608 10.31 0.37 -29.42
C PHE A 608 8.91 0.50 -28.81
N THR A 609 8.20 1.60 -29.09
CA THR A 609 6.96 1.94 -28.39
C THR A 609 5.73 1.25 -28.97
N GLY A 610 5.76 0.81 -30.22
CA GLY A 610 4.59 0.27 -30.92
C GLY A 610 3.46 1.30 -31.15
N LEU A 611 3.76 2.60 -31.02
CA LEU A 611 2.79 3.69 -31.21
C LEU A 611 2.55 4.09 -32.68
N GLY A 612 3.19 3.41 -33.64
CA GLY A 612 3.13 3.76 -35.07
C GLY A 612 3.88 5.06 -35.40
N THR A 613 4.05 5.38 -36.68
CA THR A 613 4.73 6.62 -37.09
C THR A 613 3.87 7.85 -36.83
N VAL A 614 4.45 8.88 -36.19
CA VAL A 614 3.94 10.25 -36.34
C VAL A 614 4.25 10.65 -37.77
N THR A 615 3.28 10.47 -38.67
CA THR A 615 3.39 11.03 -40.02
C THR A 615 3.53 12.55 -39.85
N PRO A 616 4.61 13.19 -40.33
CA PRO A 616 4.63 14.63 -40.36
C PRO A 616 3.46 15.05 -41.25
N GLN A 617 2.46 15.75 -40.70
CA GLN A 617 1.47 16.42 -41.53
C GLN A 617 2.26 17.31 -42.49
N LYS A 618 2.36 16.88 -43.75
CA LYS A 618 2.78 17.76 -44.85
C LYS A 618 1.90 18.98 -44.72
N ARG A 619 2.51 20.16 -44.55
CA ARG A 619 1.84 21.45 -44.64
C ARG A 619 1.05 21.47 -45.94
N GLY A 620 -0.24 21.17 -45.85
CA GLY A 620 -1.16 21.28 -46.96
C GLY A 620 -1.27 22.75 -47.29
N LYS A 621 -0.88 23.11 -48.52
CA LYS A 621 -1.24 24.40 -49.12
C LYS A 621 -2.73 24.61 -48.92
N VAL A 622 -3.08 25.72 -48.26
CA VAL A 622 -4.41 26.30 -48.36
C VAL A 622 -4.60 26.66 -49.84
N VAL A 623 -5.41 25.89 -50.55
CA VAL A 623 -6.03 26.32 -51.79
C VAL A 623 -7.39 26.84 -51.37
N CYS A 624 -7.54 28.15 -51.42
CA CYS A 624 -8.85 28.79 -51.35
C CYS A 624 -9.62 28.44 -52.62
N THR A 625 -10.78 27.81 -52.45
CA THR A 625 -11.96 27.97 -53.30
C THR A 625 -13.17 27.99 -52.40
#